data_AF-A0A961WD57-F1
#
_entry.id   AF-A0A961WD57-F1
#
_cell.length_a   1.000
_cell.length_b   1.000
_cell.length_c   1.000
_cell.angle_alpha   90.00
_cell.angle_beta   90.00
_cell.angle_gamma   90.00
#
_symmetry.space_group_name_H-M   'P 1'
#
loop_
_entity.id
_entity.type
_entity.pdbx_description
1 polymer ?
#
loop_
_entity_poly.entity_id
_entity_poly.type
_entity_poly.pdbx_seq_one_letter_code
_entity_poly.pdbx_strand_id
1 'polypeptide(L)'
;MHVTRLPTAILAAVACFLPLLTSSADAQRRYDDRGYGYDRGYDNRGPRQQRNVAGVFDYYALVLSWSPTHCASEDGKRDEMQCNRRDGRRYNFVLHGLWPQYERGFPNDCPTRDRPFVPQRVIDSILDVMPARGLVIHEYRKHGTCSGLDPAGYFDLARQLYNRIRIPERYVNPFDVQFVAPEELMREMIAANPELKPDMMAISCGGPGNRLKEVRVCFTKSGQLRSCGQNEDQRRMCSARQMYVPPVRSSAKGTRGNGRPATEDRDSGHGGNGQDGRRDDRGTHPAPSRDYLPGPRI
;
A
#
# COMPACT_ATOMS: atom_id res chain seq x y z
N MET A 1 -45.61 64.48 48.77
CA MET A 1 -46.32 63.25 48.36
C MET A 1 -45.76 62.83 47.01
N HIS A 2 -45.38 61.55 46.88
CA HIS A 2 -45.25 60.69 45.69
C HIS A 2 -45.07 61.32 44.28
N VAL A 3 -44.29 60.82 43.30
CA VAL A 3 -43.50 59.59 43.06
C VAL A 3 -42.87 59.77 41.65
N THR A 4 -41.57 59.45 41.55
CA THR A 4 -40.80 58.83 40.43
C THR A 4 -41.02 59.16 38.93
N ARG A 5 -39.86 59.37 38.23
CA ARG A 5 -39.27 58.65 37.05
C ARG A 5 -40.18 58.32 35.83
N LEU A 6 -39.79 58.29 34.56
CA LEU A 6 -38.55 58.25 33.74
C LEU A 6 -39.01 58.49 32.26
N PRO A 7 -38.09 58.69 31.27
CA PRO A 7 -38.40 59.09 29.90
C PRO A 7 -38.75 57.90 28.98
N THR A 8 -39.48 58.20 27.91
CA THR A 8 -39.85 57.30 26.82
C THR A 8 -38.66 56.86 25.97
N ALA A 9 -38.69 55.58 25.59
CA ALA A 9 -37.61 54.80 25.03
C ALA A 9 -37.23 55.16 23.58
N ILE A 10 -35.92 55.05 23.31
CA ILE A 10 -35.32 55.02 21.98
C ILE A 10 -35.53 53.61 21.38
N LEU A 11 -36.11 53.56 20.18
CA LEU A 11 -36.15 52.37 19.32
C LEU A 11 -34.74 52.08 18.79
N ALA A 12 -34.10 51.01 19.28
CA ALA A 12 -32.91 50.43 18.65
C ALA A 12 -33.32 49.19 17.85
N ALA A 13 -33.26 49.28 16.53
CA ALA A 13 -33.41 48.15 15.63
C ALA A 13 -32.18 47.23 15.76
N VAL A 14 -32.38 46.02 16.28
CA VAL A 14 -31.36 44.97 16.27
C VAL A 14 -31.46 44.24 14.93
N ALA A 15 -30.57 44.58 13.99
CA ALA A 15 -30.34 43.78 12.80
C ALA A 15 -29.54 42.52 13.21
N CYS A 16 -30.21 41.37 13.24
CA CYS A 16 -29.55 40.06 13.35
C CYS A 16 -28.72 39.78 12.09
N PHE A 17 -27.43 40.10 12.14
CA PHE A 17 -26.44 39.50 11.24
C PHE A 17 -26.19 38.05 11.68
N LEU A 18 -26.89 37.11 11.06
CA LEU A 18 -26.56 35.69 11.15
C LEU A 18 -25.33 35.42 10.27
N PRO A 19 -24.21 34.90 10.81
CA PRO A 19 -23.13 34.43 9.99
C PRO A 19 -23.60 33.15 9.26
N LEU A 20 -23.53 33.17 7.93
CA LEU A 20 -23.63 31.97 7.10
C LEU A 20 -22.48 31.04 7.47
N LEU A 21 -22.76 30.09 8.36
CA LEU A 21 -21.96 28.88 8.51
C LEU A 21 -22.08 28.12 7.18
N THR A 22 -21.10 28.29 6.30
CA THR A 22 -20.91 27.39 5.16
C THR A 22 -20.67 26.00 5.74
N SER A 23 -21.73 25.19 5.71
CA SER A 23 -21.75 23.84 6.23
C SER A 23 -20.68 22.99 5.54
N SER A 24 -19.73 22.48 6.31
CA SER A 24 -18.71 21.52 5.89
C SER A 24 -19.28 20.16 5.44
N ALA A 25 -20.61 20.04 5.37
CA ALA A 25 -21.33 18.84 4.95
C ALA A 25 -21.05 18.42 3.49
N ASP A 26 -20.78 19.38 2.61
CA ASP A 26 -20.49 19.08 1.19
C ASP A 26 -19.10 18.47 0.97
N ALA A 27 -18.14 18.78 1.87
CA ALA A 27 -16.83 18.12 1.87
C ALA A 27 -16.92 16.66 2.36
N GLN A 28 -17.86 16.38 3.27
CA GLN A 28 -18.06 15.06 3.89
C GLN A 28 -18.71 14.06 2.91
N ARG A 29 -19.70 14.48 2.12
CA ARG A 29 -20.37 13.62 1.13
C ARG A 29 -19.43 13.11 0.02
N ARG A 30 -18.39 13.87 -0.33
CA ARG A 30 -17.39 13.42 -1.32
C ARG A 30 -16.41 12.38 -0.77
N TYR A 31 -16.30 12.23 0.55
CA TYR A 31 -15.39 11.28 1.19
C TYR A 31 -16.00 9.88 1.34
N ASP A 32 -17.32 9.79 1.60
CA ASP A 32 -18.02 8.52 1.84
C ASP A 32 -18.25 7.66 0.56
N ASP A 33 -18.11 8.23 -0.64
CA ASP A 33 -18.39 7.53 -1.92
C ASP A 33 -17.16 6.86 -2.57
N ARG A 34 -15.96 6.97 -1.99
CA ARG A 34 -14.75 6.33 -2.54
C ARG A 34 -14.53 4.95 -1.92
N GLY A 35 -15.40 4.03 -2.29
CA GLY A 35 -15.33 2.62 -1.90
C GLY A 35 -14.04 1.94 -2.40
N TYR A 36 -13.33 1.30 -1.47
CA TYR A 36 -12.47 0.16 -1.76
C TYR A 36 -13.40 -1.02 -2.07
N GLY A 37 -13.44 -1.45 -3.33
CA GLY A 37 -14.40 -2.38 -3.87
C GLY A 37 -13.97 -3.82 -3.65
N TYR A 38 -14.01 -4.27 -2.40
CA TYR A 38 -13.80 -5.68 -2.04
C TYR A 38 -14.99 -6.28 -1.28
N ASP A 39 -16.21 -5.85 -1.57
CA ASP A 39 -17.41 -6.51 -1.06
C ASP A 39 -18.12 -7.26 -2.21
N ARG A 40 -17.59 -8.44 -2.54
CA ARG A 40 -18.39 -9.50 -3.17
C ARG A 40 -18.63 -10.59 -2.13
N GLY A 41 -19.74 -10.45 -1.41
CA GLY A 41 -20.55 -11.57 -0.97
C GLY A 41 -20.08 -12.32 0.27
N TYR A 42 -20.01 -11.63 1.41
CA TYR A 42 -20.27 -12.28 2.70
C TYR A 42 -21.51 -11.62 3.34
N ASP A 43 -22.68 -11.90 2.77
CA ASP A 43 -23.97 -11.58 3.38
C ASP A 43 -24.07 -12.36 4.69
N ASN A 44 -23.86 -11.67 5.81
CA ASN A 44 -23.96 -12.23 7.16
C ASN A 44 -25.44 -12.37 7.58
N ARG A 45 -26.22 -13.14 6.81
CA ARG A 45 -27.63 -13.46 7.10
C ARG A 45 -27.76 -14.77 7.88
N GLY A 46 -27.03 -14.88 8.98
CA GLY A 46 -27.19 -15.95 9.98
C GLY A 46 -28.22 -15.58 11.06
N PRO A 47 -28.88 -16.56 11.71
CA PRO A 47 -29.97 -16.29 12.65
C PRO A 47 -29.44 -15.68 13.97
N ARG A 48 -30.02 -14.52 14.34
CA ARG A 48 -29.81 -13.76 15.59
C ARG A 48 -28.37 -13.31 15.85
N GLN A 49 -28.06 -12.11 15.34
CA GLN A 49 -27.05 -11.16 15.82
C GLN A 49 -26.31 -11.61 17.09
N GLN A 50 -25.16 -12.26 16.92
CA GLN A 50 -24.04 -11.89 17.78
C GLN A 50 -23.86 -10.39 17.55
N ARG A 51 -24.24 -9.59 18.55
CA ARG A 51 -24.29 -8.14 18.42
C ARG A 51 -22.87 -7.68 18.06
N ASN A 52 -22.74 -6.82 17.06
CA ASN A 52 -21.51 -6.08 16.78
C ASN A 52 -21.17 -5.24 18.03
N VAL A 53 -20.43 -5.84 18.97
CA VAL A 53 -20.13 -5.26 20.28
C VAL A 53 -18.62 -5.18 20.41
N ALA A 54 -18.15 -3.97 20.69
CA ALA A 54 -16.75 -3.70 20.92
C ALA A 54 -16.19 -4.61 22.04
N GLY A 55 -15.04 -5.23 21.80
CA GLY A 55 -14.37 -6.14 22.75
C GLY A 55 -14.90 -7.59 22.75
N VAL A 56 -16.06 -7.84 22.14
CA VAL A 56 -16.70 -9.17 22.08
C VAL A 56 -16.41 -9.83 20.73
N PHE A 57 -15.34 -10.61 20.72
CA PHE A 57 -14.84 -11.42 19.61
C PHE A 57 -13.94 -12.53 20.17
N ASP A 58 -13.39 -13.41 19.33
CA ASP A 58 -12.59 -14.56 19.77
C ASP A 58 -11.09 -14.34 19.52
N TYR A 59 -10.73 -13.75 18.37
CA TYR A 59 -9.34 -13.52 17.97
C TYR A 59 -9.15 -12.36 17.00
N TYR A 60 -7.90 -12.03 16.71
CA TYR A 60 -7.54 -11.15 15.62
C TYR A 60 -7.02 -11.93 14.42
N ALA A 61 -7.46 -11.57 13.21
CA ALA A 61 -6.76 -11.89 11.97
C ALA A 61 -5.94 -10.66 11.53
N LEU A 62 -4.62 -10.78 11.54
CA LEU A 62 -3.72 -9.81 10.92
C LEU A 62 -3.69 -10.09 9.42
N VAL A 63 -4.06 -9.10 8.60
CA VAL A 63 -4.17 -9.25 7.15
C VAL A 63 -3.04 -8.50 6.46
N LEU A 64 -2.18 -9.25 5.78
CA LEU A 64 -1.06 -8.73 4.99
C LEU A 64 -1.42 -8.81 3.51
N SER A 65 -1.58 -7.67 2.84
CA SER A 65 -1.93 -7.60 1.42
C SER A 65 -0.70 -7.56 0.53
N TRP A 66 -0.68 -8.38 -0.53
CA TRP A 66 0.36 -8.34 -1.55
C TRP A 66 0.15 -7.12 -2.45
N SER A 67 0.91 -6.06 -2.15
CA SER A 67 0.79 -4.75 -2.81
C SER A 67 0.83 -4.81 -4.34
N PRO A 68 1.70 -5.60 -5.00
CA PRO A 68 1.71 -5.67 -6.46
C PRO A 68 0.39 -6.15 -7.08
N THR A 69 -0.33 -7.06 -6.42
CA THR A 69 -1.66 -7.49 -6.88
C THR A 69 -2.70 -6.39 -6.70
N HIS A 70 -2.71 -5.71 -5.54
CA HIS A 70 -3.59 -4.55 -5.31
C HIS A 70 -3.34 -3.47 -6.36
N CYS A 71 -2.08 -3.12 -6.58
CA CYS A 71 -1.69 -2.09 -7.53
C CYS A 71 -1.98 -2.45 -8.99
N ALA A 72 -2.14 -3.73 -9.33
CA ALA A 72 -2.61 -4.17 -10.64
C ALA A 72 -4.15 -4.14 -10.80
N SER A 73 -4.90 -3.95 -9.71
CA SER A 73 -6.36 -3.87 -9.72
C SER A 73 -6.88 -2.47 -10.09
N GLU A 74 -8.19 -2.35 -10.35
CA GLU A 74 -8.84 -1.06 -10.60
C GLU A 74 -8.76 -0.10 -9.40
N ASP A 75 -8.83 -0.64 -8.18
CA ASP A 75 -8.70 0.15 -6.96
C ASP A 75 -7.28 0.69 -6.79
N GLY A 76 -6.28 -0.14 -7.08
CA GLY A 76 -4.88 0.25 -7.06
C GLY A 76 -4.52 1.34 -8.07
N LYS A 77 -5.27 1.48 -9.17
CA LYS A 77 -5.07 2.62 -10.12
C LYS A 77 -5.42 3.97 -9.49
N ARG A 78 -6.30 3.99 -8.49
CA ARG A 78 -6.72 5.19 -7.75
C ARG A 78 -5.90 5.41 -6.48
N ASP A 79 -5.06 4.46 -6.11
CA ASP A 79 -4.23 4.49 -4.91
C ASP A 79 -2.84 5.06 -5.22
N GLU A 80 -2.76 6.39 -5.34
CA GLU A 80 -1.50 7.06 -5.68
C GLU A 80 -0.42 6.87 -4.61
N MET A 81 -0.82 6.80 -3.34
CA MET A 81 0.09 6.72 -2.19
C MET A 81 0.79 5.37 -2.09
N GLN A 82 0.11 4.26 -2.42
CA GLN A 82 0.72 2.94 -2.46
C GLN A 82 1.34 2.62 -3.83
N CYS A 83 0.65 2.98 -4.92
CA CYS A 83 0.91 2.41 -6.23
C CYS A 83 1.58 3.36 -7.24
N ASN A 84 1.68 4.66 -6.94
CA ASN A 84 2.23 5.68 -7.86
C ASN A 84 3.16 6.73 -7.17
N ARG A 85 3.98 6.30 -6.20
CA ARG A 85 4.97 7.16 -5.54
C ARG A 85 6.16 7.49 -6.44
N ARG A 86 6.71 8.68 -6.21
CA ARG A 86 7.87 9.20 -6.94
C ARG A 86 9.20 8.95 -6.23
N ASP A 87 9.16 8.49 -4.98
CA ASP A 87 10.34 8.22 -4.16
C ASP A 87 11.02 6.87 -4.44
N GLY A 88 10.49 6.10 -5.41
CA GLY A 88 11.03 4.80 -5.79
C GLY A 88 10.74 3.66 -4.83
N ARG A 89 10.02 3.92 -3.72
CA ARG A 89 9.69 2.89 -2.73
C ARG A 89 8.83 1.79 -3.36
N ARG A 90 9.18 0.55 -3.04
CA ARG A 90 8.49 -0.67 -3.47
C ARG A 90 7.85 -1.31 -2.25
N TYR A 91 6.57 -1.63 -2.36
CA TYR A 91 5.84 -2.35 -1.33
C TYR A 91 5.67 -3.81 -1.74
N ASN A 92 5.96 -4.69 -0.79
CA ASN A 92 5.67 -6.12 -0.85
C ASN A 92 4.35 -6.40 -0.10
N PHE A 93 4.39 -7.15 0.99
CA PHE A 93 3.27 -7.27 1.91
C PHE A 93 3.11 -6.02 2.77
N VAL A 94 1.97 -5.35 2.63
CA VAL A 94 1.58 -4.20 3.47
C VAL A 94 0.53 -4.64 4.48
N LEU A 95 0.44 -3.94 5.60
CA LEU A 95 -0.65 -4.12 6.54
C LEU A 95 -1.95 -3.66 5.87
N HIS A 96 -2.87 -4.60 5.62
CA HIS A 96 -4.24 -4.29 5.21
C HIS A 96 -5.04 -3.89 6.45
N GLY A 97 -5.03 -4.72 7.50
CA GLY A 97 -5.82 -4.48 8.70
C GLY A 97 -5.59 -5.51 9.79
N LEU A 98 -6.19 -5.27 10.95
CA LEU A 98 -6.20 -6.16 12.11
C LEU A 98 -7.65 -6.43 12.51
N TRP A 99 -8.22 -7.56 12.11
CA TRP A 99 -9.66 -7.76 12.17
C TRP A 99 -10.06 -8.58 13.39
N PRO A 100 -10.90 -8.05 14.30
CA PRO A 100 -11.58 -8.89 15.28
C PRO A 100 -12.46 -9.93 14.56
N GLN A 101 -12.31 -11.19 14.93
CA GLN A 101 -13.01 -12.34 14.34
C GLN A 101 -13.74 -13.13 15.42
N TYR A 102 -14.87 -13.73 15.05
CA TYR A 102 -15.42 -14.88 15.77
C TYR A 102 -14.83 -16.17 15.19
N GLU A 103 -14.95 -17.29 15.92
CA GLU A 103 -14.63 -18.62 15.38
C GLU A 103 -15.38 -18.93 14.07
N ARG A 104 -16.54 -18.30 13.89
CA ARG A 104 -17.29 -18.27 12.64
C ARG A 104 -17.94 -16.89 12.46
N GLY A 105 -17.59 -16.20 11.38
CA GLY A 105 -18.04 -14.84 11.11
C GLY A 105 -17.22 -13.81 11.89
N PHE A 106 -17.66 -12.55 11.88
CA PHE A 106 -16.93 -11.46 12.49
C PHE A 106 -17.83 -10.28 12.83
N PRO A 107 -17.51 -9.51 13.89
CA PRO A 107 -18.17 -8.23 14.13
C PRO A 107 -17.64 -7.17 13.17
N ASN A 108 -18.51 -6.25 12.77
CA ASN A 108 -18.14 -5.07 11.99
C ASN A 108 -18.90 -3.83 12.44
N ASP A 109 -18.38 -2.65 12.10
CA ASP A 109 -19.04 -1.35 12.30
C ASP A 109 -19.64 -1.22 13.72
N CYS A 110 -18.88 -1.62 14.74
CA CYS A 110 -19.38 -1.71 16.10
C CYS A 110 -19.75 -0.30 16.63
N PRO A 111 -20.92 -0.15 17.29
CA PRO A 111 -21.34 1.14 17.81
C PRO A 111 -20.34 1.72 18.79
N THR A 112 -20.02 2.99 18.61
CA THR A 112 -19.14 3.79 19.48
C THR A 112 -19.91 5.00 20.01
N ARG A 113 -19.51 5.52 21.18
CA ARG A 113 -20.17 6.70 21.78
C ARG A 113 -19.97 7.94 20.93
N ASP A 114 -18.75 8.10 20.41
CA ASP A 114 -18.34 9.20 19.54
C ASP A 114 -18.14 8.71 18.11
N ARG A 115 -18.08 9.65 17.16
CA ARG A 115 -17.73 9.31 15.78
C ARG A 115 -16.35 8.64 15.76
N PRO A 116 -16.14 7.53 15.01
CA PRO A 116 -14.88 6.80 14.97
C PRO A 116 -13.82 7.54 14.14
N PHE A 117 -13.42 8.71 14.62
CA PHE A 117 -12.43 9.57 14.00
C PHE A 117 -11.02 9.06 14.31
N VAL A 118 -10.19 8.94 13.27
CA VAL A 118 -8.76 8.63 13.41
C VAL A 118 -7.96 9.94 13.34
N PRO A 119 -7.26 10.34 14.42
CA PRO A 119 -6.43 11.54 14.42
C PRO A 119 -5.35 11.49 13.34
N GLN A 120 -5.05 12.62 12.70
CA GLN A 120 -4.05 12.68 11.62
C GLN A 120 -2.67 12.14 12.07
N ARG A 121 -2.25 12.42 13.31
CA ARG A 121 -1.02 11.86 13.90
C ARG A 121 -0.96 10.32 13.91
N VAL A 122 -2.12 9.66 14.10
CA VAL A 122 -2.23 8.19 14.10
C VAL A 122 -2.23 7.65 12.67
N ILE A 123 -2.82 8.39 11.74
CA ILE A 123 -2.72 8.06 10.32
C ILE A 123 -1.25 8.11 9.90
N ASP A 124 -0.58 9.24 10.13
CA ASP A 124 0.81 9.45 9.70
C ASP A 124 1.77 8.41 10.33
N SER A 125 1.49 7.95 11.55
CA SER A 125 2.30 6.96 12.24
C SER A 125 2.19 5.53 11.70
N ILE A 126 1.26 5.24 10.77
CA ILE A 126 1.09 3.88 10.19
C ILE A 126 1.31 3.83 8.67
N LEU A 127 1.41 4.97 7.98
CA LEU A 127 1.49 5.04 6.51
C LEU A 127 2.74 4.37 5.88
N ASP A 128 3.79 4.11 6.66
CA ASP A 128 4.95 3.33 6.21
C ASP A 128 4.63 1.84 6.03
N VAL A 129 3.64 1.28 6.72
CA VAL A 129 3.24 -0.14 6.58
C VAL A 129 1.82 -0.31 6.06
N MET A 130 0.95 0.69 6.18
CA MET A 130 -0.41 0.75 5.60
C MET A 130 -0.52 1.99 4.70
N PRO A 131 0.00 1.95 3.46
CA PRO A 131 0.31 3.14 2.67
C PRO A 131 -0.89 3.76 1.93
N ALA A 132 -2.02 3.88 2.60
CA ALA A 132 -3.20 4.55 2.07
C ALA A 132 -4.04 5.15 3.21
N ARG A 133 -4.12 6.49 3.27
CA ARG A 133 -4.91 7.21 4.28
C ARG A 133 -6.38 6.75 4.33
N GLY A 134 -6.99 6.53 3.17
CA GLY A 134 -8.38 6.08 3.07
C GLY A 134 -8.57 4.70 3.70
N LEU A 135 -7.60 3.80 3.49
CA LEU A 135 -7.59 2.46 4.08
C LEU A 135 -7.52 2.54 5.60
N VAL A 136 -6.59 3.33 6.17
CA VAL A 136 -6.48 3.52 7.63
C VAL A 136 -7.81 3.91 8.25
N ILE A 137 -8.52 4.87 7.66
CA ILE A 137 -9.82 5.33 8.18
C ILE A 137 -10.88 4.23 8.05
N HIS A 138 -10.94 3.55 6.90
CA HIS A 138 -11.89 2.48 6.65
C HIS A 138 -11.72 1.33 7.66
N GLU A 139 -10.48 0.88 7.84
CA GLU A 139 -10.12 -0.24 8.70
C GLU A 139 -10.46 0.03 10.16
N TYR A 140 -10.19 1.25 10.65
CA TYR A 140 -10.60 1.59 12.00
C TYR A 140 -12.12 1.62 12.14
N ARG A 141 -12.84 2.25 11.20
CA ARG A 141 -14.30 2.34 11.25
C ARG A 141 -14.96 0.97 11.26
N LYS A 142 -14.57 0.11 10.32
CA LYS A 142 -15.19 -1.20 10.08
C LYS A 142 -14.74 -2.26 11.10
N HIS A 143 -13.45 -2.30 11.44
CA HIS A 143 -12.87 -3.37 12.25
C HIS A 143 -12.30 -2.86 13.58
N GLY A 144 -11.62 -1.72 13.58
CA GLY A 144 -11.02 -1.15 14.79
C GLY A 144 -12.03 -0.83 15.88
N THR A 145 -13.21 -0.29 15.54
CA THR A 145 -14.31 -0.04 16.49
C THR A 145 -14.76 -1.29 17.24
N CYS A 146 -14.63 -2.47 16.64
CA CYS A 146 -14.99 -3.75 17.26
C CYS A 146 -13.93 -4.30 18.21
N SER A 147 -12.71 -3.79 18.17
CA SER A 147 -11.63 -4.21 19.06
C SER A 147 -11.84 -3.76 20.52
N GLY A 148 -12.58 -2.66 20.72
CA GLY A 148 -12.68 -1.97 22.01
C GLY A 148 -11.48 -1.06 22.33
N LEU A 149 -10.52 -0.96 21.42
CA LEU A 149 -9.38 -0.04 21.52
C LEU A 149 -9.74 1.31 20.87
N ASP A 150 -9.09 2.37 21.35
CA ASP A 150 -9.09 3.65 20.63
C ASP A 150 -8.21 3.56 19.36
N PRO A 151 -8.21 4.59 18.48
CA PRO A 151 -7.46 4.51 17.24
C PRO A 151 -5.96 4.30 17.44
N ALA A 152 -5.37 4.95 18.46
CA ALA A 152 -3.94 4.85 18.71
C ALA A 152 -3.58 3.43 19.16
N GLY A 153 -4.26 2.89 20.17
CA GLY A 153 -4.03 1.54 20.67
C GLY A 153 -4.30 0.46 19.63
N TYR A 154 -5.32 0.64 18.78
CA TYR A 154 -5.60 -0.29 17.68
C TYR A 154 -4.45 -0.35 16.67
N PHE A 155 -3.96 0.80 16.18
CA PHE A 155 -2.87 0.82 15.19
C PHE A 155 -1.51 0.49 15.79
N ASP A 156 -1.27 0.79 17.08
CA ASP A 156 -0.08 0.35 17.80
C ASP A 156 -0.02 -1.18 17.89
N LEU A 157 -1.14 -1.82 18.27
CA LEU A 157 -1.25 -3.28 18.28
C LEU A 157 -1.07 -3.86 16.87
N ALA A 158 -1.73 -3.28 15.87
CA ALA A 158 -1.61 -3.75 14.49
C ALA A 158 -0.17 -3.68 13.97
N ARG A 159 0.56 -2.58 14.26
CA ARG A 159 1.98 -2.44 13.95
C ARG A 159 2.83 -3.46 14.68
N GLN A 160 2.59 -3.66 15.99
CA GLN A 160 3.33 -4.63 16.78
C GLN A 160 3.21 -6.04 16.21
N LEU A 161 1.99 -6.46 15.86
CA LEU A 161 1.74 -7.78 15.28
C LEU A 161 2.30 -7.91 13.85
N TYR A 162 2.18 -6.85 13.03
CA TYR A 162 2.80 -6.80 11.71
C TYR A 162 4.32 -6.99 11.79
N ASN A 163 5.00 -6.28 12.68
CA ASN A 163 6.45 -6.38 12.86
C ASN A 163 6.92 -7.74 13.41
N ARG A 164 6.02 -8.51 14.02
CA ARG A 164 6.33 -9.87 14.50
C ARG A 164 6.45 -10.88 13.36
N ILE A 165 5.83 -10.61 12.21
CA ILE A 165 5.83 -11.52 11.06
C ILE A 165 6.95 -11.16 10.09
N ARG A 166 7.92 -12.05 9.96
CA ARG A 166 9.01 -11.95 8.99
C ARG A 166 8.54 -12.42 7.62
N ILE A 167 8.72 -11.58 6.60
CA ILE A 167 8.44 -11.95 5.22
C ILE A 167 9.61 -12.78 4.67
N PRO A 168 9.37 -13.92 4.00
CA PRO A 168 10.44 -14.72 3.40
C PRO A 168 11.17 -13.92 2.30
N GLU A 169 12.48 -14.12 2.19
CA GLU A 169 13.37 -13.33 1.31
C GLU A 169 12.86 -13.24 -0.14
N ARG A 170 12.32 -14.35 -0.66
CA ARG A 170 11.71 -14.46 -2.00
C ARG A 170 10.63 -13.41 -2.29
N TYR A 171 9.97 -12.90 -1.25
CA TYR A 171 8.87 -11.92 -1.36
C TYR A 171 9.26 -10.52 -0.89
N VAL A 172 10.49 -10.31 -0.40
CA VAL A 172 10.94 -9.00 0.08
C VAL A 172 11.05 -8.01 -1.07
N ASN A 173 11.74 -8.39 -2.16
CA ASN A 173 11.92 -7.51 -3.33
C ASN A 173 12.02 -8.29 -4.66
N PRO A 174 11.04 -9.13 -5.02
CA PRO A 174 11.08 -9.89 -6.27
C PRO A 174 10.88 -9.00 -7.50
N PHE A 175 11.79 -9.07 -8.46
CA PHE A 175 11.70 -8.33 -9.73
C PHE A 175 11.03 -9.11 -10.86
N ASP A 176 10.97 -10.44 -10.73
CA ASP A 176 10.37 -11.32 -11.73
C ASP A 176 9.00 -11.83 -11.29
N VAL A 177 8.18 -12.15 -12.30
CA VAL A 177 6.93 -12.89 -12.09
C VAL A 177 7.26 -14.28 -11.56
N GLN A 178 6.48 -14.73 -10.58
CA GLN A 178 6.63 -16.06 -10.02
C GLN A 178 5.31 -16.82 -10.05
N PHE A 179 5.41 -18.14 -10.08
CA PHE A 179 4.26 -19.02 -9.96
C PHE A 179 4.50 -19.96 -8.78
N VAL A 180 3.73 -19.79 -7.70
CA VAL A 180 4.01 -20.44 -6.41
C VAL A 180 2.78 -21.15 -5.88
N ALA A 181 2.93 -22.38 -5.41
CA ALA A 181 1.83 -23.08 -4.74
C ALA A 181 1.52 -22.42 -3.38
N PRO A 182 0.25 -22.32 -2.95
CA PRO A 182 -0.09 -21.77 -1.63
C PRO A 182 0.66 -22.47 -0.49
N GLU A 183 0.81 -23.80 -0.58
CA GLU A 183 1.51 -24.62 0.40
C GLU A 183 3.02 -24.33 0.42
N GLU A 184 3.59 -23.93 -0.71
CA GLU A 184 5.01 -23.52 -0.80
C GLU A 184 5.23 -22.19 -0.09
N LEU A 185 4.40 -21.17 -0.37
CA LEU A 185 4.43 -19.91 0.36
C LEU A 185 4.22 -20.14 1.87
N MET A 186 3.28 -21.00 2.26
CA MET A 186 3.05 -21.35 3.67
C MET A 186 4.30 -21.97 4.31
N ARG A 187 4.98 -22.91 3.63
CA ARG A 187 6.25 -23.49 4.12
C ARG A 187 7.33 -22.43 4.28
N GLU A 188 7.47 -21.51 3.33
CA GLU A 188 8.45 -20.41 3.41
C GLU A 188 8.13 -19.45 4.57
N MET A 189 6.85 -19.14 4.80
CA MET A 189 6.41 -18.34 5.96
C MET A 189 6.79 -19.01 7.29
N ILE A 190 6.58 -20.33 7.41
CA ILE A 190 6.96 -21.11 8.61
C ILE A 190 8.48 -21.12 8.78
N ALA A 191 9.24 -21.31 7.70
CA ALA A 191 10.70 -21.29 7.74
C ALA A 191 11.24 -19.93 8.23
N ALA A 192 10.63 -18.83 7.81
CA ALA A 192 10.99 -17.48 8.27
C ALA A 192 10.50 -17.17 9.71
N ASN A 193 9.46 -17.87 10.18
CA ASN A 193 8.79 -17.65 11.46
C ASN A 193 8.58 -18.98 12.21
N PRO A 194 9.60 -19.49 12.94
CA PRO A 194 9.52 -20.83 13.56
C PRO A 194 8.39 -21.05 14.59
N GLU A 195 7.81 -19.98 15.14
CA GLU A 195 6.66 -20.06 16.05
C GLU A 195 5.32 -20.29 15.31
N LEU A 196 5.30 -20.04 14.00
CA LEU A 196 4.10 -20.09 13.17
C LEU A 196 3.83 -21.54 12.72
N LYS A 197 2.57 -21.97 12.83
CA LYS A 197 2.13 -23.30 12.37
C LYS A 197 1.15 -23.19 11.20
N PRO A 198 0.96 -24.25 10.40
CA PRO A 198 0.07 -24.22 9.24
C PRO A 198 -1.36 -23.77 9.55
N ASP A 199 -1.90 -24.16 10.71
CA ASP A 199 -3.25 -23.84 11.15
C ASP A 199 -3.40 -22.42 11.73
N MET A 200 -2.31 -21.67 11.86
CA MET A 200 -2.29 -20.29 12.38
C MET A 200 -2.31 -19.23 11.28
N MET A 201 -2.33 -19.65 10.00
CA MET A 201 -2.35 -18.75 8.87
C MET A 201 -3.17 -19.30 7.71
N ALA A 202 -3.53 -18.41 6.79
CA ALA A 202 -4.08 -18.81 5.51
C ALA A 202 -3.64 -17.87 4.40
N ILE A 203 -3.50 -18.44 3.20
CA ILE A 203 -3.11 -17.76 1.97
C ILE A 203 -4.36 -17.52 1.14
N SER A 204 -4.61 -16.26 0.78
CA SER A 204 -5.69 -15.86 -0.12
C SER A 204 -5.17 -15.68 -1.54
N CYS A 205 -5.90 -16.22 -2.51
CA CYS A 205 -5.67 -15.95 -3.92
C CYS A 205 -6.98 -15.72 -4.68
N GLY A 206 -6.89 -15.09 -5.85
CA GLY A 206 -8.03 -15.02 -6.75
C GLY A 206 -7.90 -13.98 -7.86
N GLY A 207 -9.03 -13.69 -8.51
CA GLY A 207 -9.05 -12.90 -9.73
C GLY A 207 -8.42 -13.65 -10.92
N PRO A 208 -8.21 -12.98 -12.05
CA PRO A 208 -7.66 -13.64 -13.24
C PRO A 208 -6.28 -14.24 -12.96
N GLY A 209 -6.09 -15.52 -13.27
CA GLY A 209 -4.81 -16.22 -13.05
C GLY A 209 -4.49 -16.56 -11.59
N ASN A 210 -5.48 -16.58 -10.68
CA ASN A 210 -5.31 -16.95 -9.26
C ASN A 210 -4.17 -16.17 -8.59
N ARG A 211 -4.23 -14.83 -8.65
CA ARG A 211 -3.15 -13.99 -8.12
C ARG A 211 -3.09 -14.09 -6.61
N LEU A 212 -1.89 -14.12 -6.04
CA LEU A 212 -1.68 -13.96 -4.59
C LEU A 212 -2.28 -12.63 -4.14
N LYS A 213 -3.16 -12.66 -3.15
CA LYS A 213 -3.82 -11.46 -2.61
C LYS A 213 -3.34 -11.14 -1.22
N GLU A 214 -3.42 -12.09 -0.30
CA GLU A 214 -3.19 -11.84 1.12
C GLU A 214 -2.56 -13.05 1.80
N VAL A 215 -1.86 -12.78 2.91
CA VAL A 215 -1.57 -13.74 3.97
C VAL A 215 -2.30 -13.26 5.22
N ARG A 216 -3.07 -14.14 5.85
CA ARG A 216 -3.73 -13.87 7.13
C ARG A 216 -3.08 -14.67 8.22
N VAL A 217 -2.77 -14.04 9.35
CA VAL A 217 -2.16 -14.69 10.51
C VAL A 217 -3.01 -14.43 11.74
N CYS A 218 -3.31 -15.47 12.52
CA CYS A 218 -4.25 -15.37 13.62
C CYS A 218 -3.56 -15.22 14.97
N PHE A 219 -4.09 -14.30 15.78
CA PHE A 219 -3.58 -13.96 17.10
C PHE A 219 -4.69 -13.98 18.15
N THR A 220 -4.36 -14.38 19.38
CA THR A 220 -5.22 -14.15 20.53
C THR A 220 -5.42 -12.65 20.75
N LYS A 221 -6.40 -12.28 21.58
CA LYS A 221 -6.58 -10.88 22.00
C LYS A 221 -5.35 -10.26 22.68
N SER A 222 -4.51 -11.10 23.29
CA SER A 222 -3.25 -10.71 23.92
C SER A 222 -2.06 -10.68 22.96
N GLY A 223 -2.27 -10.92 21.65
CA GLY A 223 -1.22 -10.83 20.63
C GLY A 223 -0.31 -12.06 20.52
N GLN A 224 -0.72 -13.21 21.08
CA GLN A 224 -0.01 -14.48 20.90
C GLN A 224 -0.52 -15.21 19.65
N LEU A 225 0.36 -15.92 18.94
CA LEU A 225 -0.07 -16.74 17.80
C LEU A 225 -1.05 -17.82 18.25
N ARG A 226 -2.07 -18.08 17.44
CA ARG A 226 -3.07 -19.13 17.68
C ARG A 226 -3.55 -19.73 16.37
N SER A 227 -4.17 -20.90 16.44
CA SER A 227 -4.91 -21.47 15.32
C SER A 227 -6.05 -20.52 14.89
N CYS A 228 -6.25 -20.40 13.59
CA CYS A 228 -7.35 -19.62 13.03
C CYS A 228 -8.71 -20.30 13.19
N GLY A 229 -9.77 -19.49 13.14
CA GLY A 229 -11.14 -19.99 13.06
C GLY A 229 -11.52 -20.36 11.62
N GLN A 230 -12.82 -20.59 11.38
CA GLN A 230 -13.32 -21.07 10.09
C GLN A 230 -13.30 -20.02 8.97
N ASN A 231 -13.08 -18.75 9.32
CA ASN A 231 -13.00 -17.67 8.34
C ASN A 231 -11.74 -17.78 7.49
N GLU A 232 -10.65 -18.28 8.06
CA GLU A 232 -9.37 -18.51 7.40
C GLU A 232 -9.20 -19.97 6.95
N ASP A 233 -10.28 -20.59 6.43
CA ASP A 233 -10.20 -21.90 5.80
C ASP A 233 -9.37 -21.82 4.51
N GLN A 234 -8.18 -22.42 4.53
CA GLN A 234 -7.22 -22.39 3.42
C GLN A 234 -7.83 -22.83 2.08
N ARG A 235 -8.69 -23.85 2.06
CA ARG A 235 -9.29 -24.38 0.82
C ARG A 235 -10.27 -23.39 0.20
N ARG A 236 -10.96 -22.62 1.04
CA ARG A 236 -11.86 -21.54 0.59
C ARG A 236 -11.09 -20.29 0.19
N MET A 237 -10.03 -19.97 0.91
CA MET A 237 -9.22 -18.77 0.67
C MET A 237 -8.36 -18.87 -0.59
N CYS A 238 -7.86 -20.05 -0.91
CA CYS A 238 -7.18 -20.33 -2.16
C CYS A 238 -7.22 -21.84 -2.49
N SER A 239 -7.92 -22.20 -3.56
CA SER A 239 -8.00 -23.57 -4.07
C SER A 239 -7.08 -23.83 -5.27
N ALA A 240 -6.30 -22.83 -5.68
CA ALA A 240 -5.41 -22.94 -6.82
C ALA A 240 -4.20 -23.82 -6.50
N ARG A 241 -3.82 -24.71 -7.42
CA ARG A 241 -2.56 -25.48 -7.31
C ARG A 241 -1.31 -24.61 -7.39
N GLN A 242 -1.42 -23.47 -8.07
CA GLN A 242 -0.35 -22.51 -8.26
C GLN A 242 -0.95 -21.12 -8.41
N MET A 243 -0.33 -20.14 -7.78
CA MET A 243 -0.74 -18.73 -7.79
C MET A 243 0.20 -17.92 -8.67
N TYR A 244 -0.36 -16.96 -9.40
CA TYR A 244 0.44 -15.90 -10.03
C TYR A 244 0.88 -14.88 -8.97
N VAL A 245 2.19 -14.68 -8.83
CA VAL A 245 2.77 -13.70 -7.90
C VAL A 245 3.44 -12.60 -8.72
N PRO A 246 2.79 -11.43 -8.88
CA PRO A 246 3.39 -10.31 -9.60
C PRO A 246 4.60 -9.74 -8.85
N PRO A 247 5.64 -9.26 -9.56
CA PRO A 247 6.84 -8.69 -8.95
C PRO A 247 6.53 -7.35 -8.25
N VAL A 248 7.38 -6.96 -7.31
CA VAL A 248 7.31 -5.62 -6.74
C VAL A 248 7.78 -4.59 -7.77
N ARG A 249 6.96 -3.55 -7.95
CA ARG A 249 7.23 -2.48 -8.90
C ARG A 249 7.65 -1.22 -8.17
N SER A 250 8.66 -0.52 -8.70
CA SER A 250 8.87 0.88 -8.34
C SER A 250 7.63 1.64 -8.77
N SER A 251 7.12 2.47 -7.89
CA SER A 251 5.88 3.19 -8.11
C SER A 251 6.03 4.40 -9.04
N ALA A 252 7.22 4.62 -9.60
CA ALA A 252 7.42 5.49 -10.75
C ALA A 252 6.98 4.78 -12.05
N LYS A 253 6.02 5.36 -12.78
CA LYS A 253 5.89 5.07 -14.23
C LYS A 253 7.18 5.49 -14.90
N GLY A 254 8.14 4.56 -15.02
CA GLY A 254 9.16 4.68 -16.06
C GLY A 254 8.41 4.80 -17.38
N THR A 255 8.59 5.93 -18.06
CA THR A 255 8.28 6.02 -19.49
C THR A 255 8.81 4.75 -20.12
N ARG A 256 7.93 3.94 -20.74
CA ARG A 256 8.34 2.79 -21.53
C ARG A 256 9.30 3.32 -22.59
N GLY A 257 10.60 3.18 -22.35
CA GLY A 257 11.59 3.29 -23.39
C GLY A 257 11.25 2.19 -24.38
N ASN A 258 10.85 2.59 -25.58
CA ASN A 258 10.58 1.70 -26.69
C ASN A 258 11.95 1.13 -27.12
N GLY A 259 12.41 0.09 -26.42
CA GLY A 259 13.66 -0.60 -26.73
C GLY A 259 13.49 -1.42 -27.99
N ARG A 260 13.74 -0.80 -29.15
CA ARG A 260 14.19 -1.57 -30.33
C ARG A 260 15.52 -2.24 -29.97
N PRO A 261 15.77 -3.50 -30.38
CA PRO A 261 17.08 -4.10 -30.20
C PRO A 261 18.11 -3.26 -30.95
N ALA A 262 19.23 -2.95 -30.30
CA ALA A 262 20.40 -2.44 -30.99
C ALA A 262 20.86 -3.53 -31.98
N THR A 263 20.66 -3.27 -33.27
CA THR A 263 21.28 -4.06 -34.33
C THR A 263 22.78 -3.76 -34.30
N GLU A 264 23.56 -4.82 -34.19
CA GLU A 264 25.01 -4.83 -34.43
C GLU A 264 25.30 -4.21 -35.81
N ASP A 265 26.00 -3.08 -35.84
CA ASP A 265 26.69 -2.63 -37.05
C ASP A 265 27.88 -3.56 -37.29
N ARG A 266 27.64 -4.57 -38.13
CA ARG A 266 28.69 -5.17 -38.95
C ARG A 266 28.78 -4.34 -40.22
N ASP A 267 29.85 -3.57 -40.37
CA ASP A 267 30.28 -3.16 -41.70
C ASP A 267 31.68 -3.70 -41.99
N SER A 268 31.69 -4.73 -42.82
CA SER A 268 32.85 -5.35 -43.45
C SER A 268 32.95 -4.78 -44.85
N GLY A 269 33.76 -3.74 -45.05
CA GLY A 269 34.07 -3.20 -46.38
C GLY A 269 35.24 -3.94 -47.02
N HIS A 270 34.97 -4.82 -47.98
CA HIS A 270 35.96 -5.51 -48.81
C HIS A 270 35.95 -4.93 -50.24
N GLY A 271 37.13 -4.50 -50.71
CA GLY A 271 37.64 -4.75 -52.08
C GLY A 271 37.08 -3.95 -53.27
N GLY A 272 37.93 -3.12 -53.88
CA GLY A 272 37.73 -2.55 -55.21
C GLY A 272 39.03 -2.02 -55.84
N ASN A 273 39.52 -2.77 -56.84
CA ASN A 273 40.78 -2.66 -57.61
C ASN A 273 41.15 -1.30 -58.25
N GLY A 274 42.47 -1.07 -58.33
CA GLY A 274 43.15 -0.87 -59.64
C GLY A 274 43.71 0.53 -59.97
N GLN A 275 45.05 0.67 -59.96
CA GLN A 275 45.91 1.05 -61.10
C GLN A 275 47.27 1.67 -60.67
N ASP A 276 48.31 0.90 -60.96
CA ASP A 276 49.64 1.20 -61.53
C ASP A 276 50.20 2.65 -61.56
N GLY A 277 51.49 2.80 -61.21
CA GLY A 277 52.28 3.99 -61.59
C GLY A 277 53.47 4.39 -60.70
N ARG A 278 54.64 3.78 -60.94
CA ARG A 278 56.02 4.34 -60.91
C ARG A 278 56.60 5.07 -59.66
N ARG A 279 57.64 4.41 -59.11
CA ARG A 279 59.03 4.83 -58.78
C ARG A 279 59.43 6.31 -58.71
N ASP A 280 60.30 6.54 -57.71
CA ASP A 280 61.49 7.42 -57.59
C ASP A 280 61.32 8.45 -56.45
N ASP A 281 62.32 8.90 -55.68
CA ASP A 281 63.67 8.48 -55.30
C ASP A 281 64.13 9.54 -54.24
N ARG A 282 65.01 9.14 -53.30
CA ARG A 282 65.99 9.98 -52.53
C ARG A 282 65.62 11.21 -51.65
N GLY A 283 66.18 11.16 -50.42
CA GLY A 283 66.85 12.27 -49.69
C GLY A 283 65.95 13.22 -48.89
N THR A 284 66.28 13.81 -47.73
CA THR A 284 67.53 13.99 -46.96
C THR A 284 67.13 14.66 -45.62
N HIS A 285 67.78 14.33 -44.49
CA HIS A 285 67.83 15.15 -43.24
C HIS A 285 68.71 16.43 -43.46
N PRO A 286 68.85 17.44 -42.54
CA PRO A 286 68.50 17.53 -41.10
C PRO A 286 67.88 18.89 -40.60
N ALA A 287 67.75 19.01 -39.27
CA ALA A 287 67.35 20.10 -38.34
C ALA A 287 68.03 21.50 -38.58
N PRO A 288 67.81 22.63 -37.81
CA PRO A 288 67.45 22.72 -36.37
C PRO A 288 66.70 23.99 -35.85
N SER A 289 66.67 24.08 -34.50
CA SER A 289 66.70 25.26 -33.60
C SER A 289 65.42 26.02 -33.22
N ARG A 290 65.20 26.01 -31.89
CA ARG A 290 64.42 26.92 -31.07
C ARG A 290 65.08 28.30 -31.01
N ASP A 291 64.24 29.34 -30.87
CA ASP A 291 64.27 30.35 -29.80
C ASP A 291 63.64 31.66 -30.31
N TYR A 292 62.53 32.11 -29.69
CA TYR A 292 62.34 33.50 -29.22
C TYR A 292 60.97 33.68 -28.54
N LEU A 293 60.99 34.01 -27.24
CA LEU A 293 60.03 34.91 -26.56
C LEU A 293 60.74 36.28 -26.50
N PRO A 294 60.06 37.46 -26.54
CA PRO A 294 59.14 37.91 -25.48
C PRO A 294 57.95 38.77 -25.99
N GLY A 295 56.85 38.90 -25.24
CA GLY A 295 56.65 40.06 -24.37
C GLY A 295 55.30 40.77 -24.66
N PRO A 296 54.80 41.64 -23.75
CA PRO A 296 53.35 41.71 -23.45
C PRO A 296 52.70 43.10 -23.64
N ARG A 297 51.41 43.15 -23.25
CA ARG A 297 50.48 44.30 -23.06
C ARG A 297 49.72 44.68 -24.33
N ILE A 298 48.39 44.71 -24.31
CA ILE A 298 47.51 45.50 -23.43
C ILE A 298 46.37 44.66 -22.87
#